data_AF-A0A819VB04-F1
#
_entry.id   AF-A0A819VB04-F1
#
_cell.length_a   1.000
_cell.length_b   1.000
_cell.length_c   1.000
_cell.angle_alpha   90.00
_cell.angle_beta   90.00
_cell.angle_gamma   90.00
#
_symmetry.space_group_name_H-M   'P 1'
#
loop_
_entity.id
_entity.type
_entity.pdbx_description
1 polymer ?
#
loop_
_entity_poly.entity_id
_entity_poly.type
_entity_poly.pdbx_seq_one_letter_code
_entity_poly.pdbx_strand_id
1 'polypeptide(L)'
;MAVSTNNADAFRTAGFRLCRLYAWSNYNGLGFSVQGAPQPPHLIRSIKSNSPAAAGGLKIRDVLLGINNQDVSEIKYSDLTKMIKDASDNNDNGIELLVVQQMYYKSLKKKGVSFNSNLAERFETPKTMPSDYITFPKHTPRTCEIHLSTIDESFGIEIIEGENDIGLYIQEVEVNSPAYRTSLRKSDRIIEIDDKFIDNESSEMIIRKLYKAKLKRIVKLYVVDTNTYKYFQENNIPLSSKEYSQSAFAKKLSINSYINQYESLC
;
A
#
# COMPACT_ATOMS: atom_id res chain seq x y z
N MET A 1 -32.85 -14.45 16.75
CA MET A 1 -31.76 -15.15 16.06
C MET A 1 -30.45 -14.73 16.71
N ALA A 2 -29.86 -15.61 17.53
CA ALA A 2 -28.56 -15.35 18.13
C ALA A 2 -27.50 -15.47 17.03
N VAL A 3 -26.88 -14.35 16.64
CA VAL A 3 -25.60 -14.38 15.92
C VAL A 3 -24.66 -15.11 16.86
N SER A 4 -24.21 -16.32 16.50
CA SER A 4 -23.31 -17.08 17.34
C SER A 4 -22.09 -16.21 17.63
N THR A 5 -21.76 -16.04 18.91
CA THR A 5 -20.60 -15.30 19.40
C THR A 5 -19.30 -15.71 18.67
N ASN A 6 -19.22 -16.97 18.23
CA ASN A 6 -18.13 -17.51 17.42
C ASN A 6 -17.91 -16.82 16.07
N ASN A 7 -18.96 -16.32 15.41
CA ASN A 7 -18.81 -15.67 14.11
C ASN A 7 -18.26 -14.25 14.28
N ALA A 8 -18.83 -13.46 15.19
CA ALA A 8 -18.40 -12.07 15.42
C ALA A 8 -16.93 -11.98 15.86
N ASP A 9 -16.47 -12.91 16.70
CA ASP A 9 -15.07 -12.96 17.11
C ASP A 9 -14.13 -13.35 15.96
N ALA A 10 -14.55 -14.29 15.11
CA ALA A 10 -13.81 -14.63 13.89
C ALA A 10 -13.74 -13.45 12.90
N PHE A 11 -14.78 -12.61 12.82
CA PHE A 11 -14.78 -11.39 12.00
C PHE A 11 -13.76 -10.36 12.50
N ARG A 12 -13.72 -10.13 13.81
CA ARG A 12 -12.77 -9.19 14.43
C ARG A 12 -11.33 -9.68 14.32
N THR A 13 -11.09 -10.97 14.52
CA THR A 13 -9.73 -11.55 14.44
C THR A 13 -9.24 -11.80 13.01
N ALA A 14 -10.13 -11.98 12.03
CA ALA A 14 -9.73 -12.17 10.63
C ALA A 14 -9.49 -10.86 9.86
N GLY A 15 -9.69 -9.71 10.50
CA GLY A 15 -9.40 -8.40 9.91
C GLY A 15 -10.23 -8.12 8.66
N PHE A 16 -11.54 -8.40 8.69
CA PHE A 16 -12.44 -8.01 7.60
C PHE A 16 -12.51 -6.49 7.50
N ARG A 17 -12.37 -5.98 6.27
CA ARG A 17 -12.49 -4.55 5.97
C ARG A 17 -13.56 -4.32 4.92
N LEU A 18 -14.38 -3.31 5.14
CA LEU A 18 -15.25 -2.74 4.12
C LEU A 18 -14.64 -1.40 3.71
N CYS A 19 -13.96 -1.42 2.57
CA CYS A 19 -13.26 -0.27 2.02
C CYS A 19 -14.16 0.46 1.03
N ARG A 20 -14.60 1.67 1.37
CA ARG A 20 -15.33 2.55 0.46
C ARG A 20 -14.36 3.51 -0.23
N LEU A 21 -14.22 3.38 -1.55
CA LEU A 21 -13.28 4.16 -2.33
C LEU A 21 -14.00 5.19 -3.21
N TYR A 22 -13.60 6.45 -3.10
CA TYR A 22 -14.06 7.55 -3.97
C TYR A 22 -13.03 7.82 -5.05
N ALA A 23 -13.48 8.04 -6.29
CA ALA A 23 -12.60 8.56 -7.32
C ALA A 23 -12.27 10.02 -7.00
N TRP A 24 -11.01 10.41 -7.22
CA TRP A 24 -10.61 11.80 -7.11
C TRP A 24 -10.50 12.41 -8.50
N SER A 25 -10.99 13.64 -8.66
CA SER A 25 -10.98 14.35 -9.95
C SER A 25 -9.58 14.53 -10.55
N ASN A 26 -8.55 14.56 -9.70
CA ASN A 26 -7.15 14.69 -10.08
C ASN A 26 -6.37 13.36 -10.04
N TYR A 27 -7.06 12.21 -9.99
CA TYR A 27 -6.44 10.89 -10.03
C TYR A 27 -7.18 9.97 -11.01
N ASN A 28 -6.44 9.27 -11.88
CA ASN A 28 -7.04 8.36 -12.83
C ASN A 28 -7.32 6.98 -12.20
N GLY A 29 -8.60 6.64 -12.03
CA GLY A 29 -9.07 5.38 -11.45
C GLY A 29 -8.97 5.36 -9.92
N LEU A 30 -8.84 4.16 -9.34
CA LEU A 30 -8.80 3.96 -7.88
C LEU A 30 -7.41 3.56 -7.35
N GLY A 31 -6.49 3.23 -8.25
CA GLY A 31 -5.09 2.96 -7.92
C GLY A 31 -4.80 1.60 -7.29
N PHE A 32 -5.59 0.58 -7.60
CA PHE A 32 -5.28 -0.82 -7.27
C PHE A 32 -5.39 -1.71 -8.50
N SER A 33 -4.83 -2.91 -8.41
CA SER A 33 -5.02 -3.99 -9.38
C SER A 33 -5.43 -5.29 -8.68
N VAL A 34 -6.10 -6.17 -9.41
CA VAL A 34 -6.46 -7.51 -8.94
C VAL A 34 -5.62 -8.53 -9.68
N GLN A 35 -5.20 -9.60 -9.01
CA GLN A 35 -4.43 -10.67 -9.60
C GLN A 35 -5.27 -11.40 -10.66
N GLY A 36 -4.72 -11.56 -11.87
CA GLY A 36 -5.35 -12.20 -13.03
C GLY A 36 -5.50 -13.72 -12.95
N ALA A 37 -5.76 -14.28 -11.77
CA ALA A 37 -6.01 -15.71 -11.61
C ALA A 37 -7.41 -16.05 -12.15
N PRO A 38 -7.57 -17.02 -13.09
CA PRO A 38 -8.87 -17.30 -13.69
C PRO A 38 -9.97 -17.67 -12.69
N GLN A 39 -9.57 -18.30 -11.58
CA GLN A 39 -10.45 -18.85 -10.55
C GLN A 39 -10.20 -18.14 -9.20
N PRO A 40 -11.23 -18.05 -8.35
CA PRO A 40 -11.10 -17.49 -7.01
C PRO A 40 -10.14 -18.31 -6.11
N PRO A 41 -9.57 -17.71 -5.06
CA PRO A 41 -9.81 -16.34 -4.59
C PRO A 41 -9.11 -15.28 -5.43
N HIS A 42 -9.78 -14.13 -5.59
CA HIS A 42 -9.23 -12.97 -6.27
C HIS A 42 -8.53 -12.05 -5.27
N LEU A 43 -7.26 -11.75 -5.53
CA LEU A 43 -6.40 -11.02 -4.60
C LEU A 43 -6.11 -9.61 -5.11
N ILE A 44 -6.09 -8.63 -4.21
CA ILE A 44 -5.50 -7.33 -4.49
C ILE A 44 -4.01 -7.53 -4.70
N ARG A 45 -3.57 -7.23 -5.93
CA ARG A 45 -2.23 -7.52 -6.41
C ARG A 45 -1.26 -6.39 -6.10
N SER A 46 -1.66 -5.16 -6.39
CA SER A 46 -0.88 -3.97 -6.07
C SER A 46 -1.77 -2.79 -5.75
N ILE A 47 -1.21 -1.87 -4.98
CA ILE A 47 -1.82 -0.59 -4.60
C ILE A 47 -0.78 0.48 -4.90
N LYS A 48 -1.21 1.52 -5.62
CA LYS A 48 -0.36 2.67 -5.94
C LYS A 48 -0.28 3.60 -4.75
N SER A 49 0.91 4.11 -4.44
CA SER A 49 1.10 5.18 -3.45
C SER A 49 0.22 6.39 -3.77
N ASN A 50 -0.25 7.08 -2.73
CA ASN A 50 -1.06 8.29 -2.84
C ASN A 50 -2.33 8.14 -3.72
N SER A 51 -2.96 6.96 -3.69
CA SER A 51 -4.18 6.65 -4.45
C SER A 51 -5.43 6.57 -3.58
N PRO A 52 -6.63 6.59 -4.17
CA PRO A 52 -7.87 6.30 -3.46
C PRO A 52 -7.84 4.98 -2.67
N ALA A 53 -7.33 3.90 -3.28
CA ALA A 53 -7.23 2.59 -2.64
C ALA A 53 -6.28 2.57 -1.45
N ALA A 54 -5.13 3.25 -1.55
CA ALA A 54 -4.19 3.36 -0.43
C ALA A 54 -4.82 4.08 0.77
N ALA A 55 -5.52 5.20 0.51
CA ALA A 55 -6.20 6.00 1.52
C ALA A 55 -7.47 5.34 2.07
N GLY A 56 -8.13 4.49 1.29
CA GLY A 56 -9.36 3.79 1.68
C GLY A 56 -9.14 2.46 2.38
N GLY A 57 -7.96 2.21 2.95
CA GLY A 57 -7.69 1.04 3.79
C GLY A 57 -7.51 -0.29 3.06
N LEU A 58 -7.49 -0.29 1.72
CA LEU A 58 -7.18 -1.50 0.95
C LEU A 58 -5.73 -1.93 1.21
N LYS A 59 -5.49 -3.25 1.23
CA LYS A 59 -4.17 -3.83 1.50
C LYS A 59 -3.79 -4.84 0.40
N ILE A 60 -2.48 -4.95 0.09
CA ILE A 60 -1.97 -5.96 -0.83
C ILE A 60 -2.21 -7.36 -0.23
N ARG A 61 -2.55 -8.36 -1.06
CA ARG A 61 -2.99 -9.71 -0.66
C ARG A 61 -4.34 -9.77 0.07
N ASP A 62 -5.15 -8.73 -0.03
CA ASP A 62 -6.55 -8.82 0.37
C ASP A 62 -7.33 -9.68 -0.62
N VAL A 63 -8.10 -10.63 -0.13
CA VAL A 63 -9.07 -11.39 -0.93
C VAL A 63 -10.33 -10.55 -1.05
N LEU A 64 -10.79 -10.35 -2.29
CA LEU A 64 -12.02 -9.63 -2.57
C LEU A 64 -13.22 -10.58 -2.42
N LEU A 65 -14.10 -10.25 -1.49
CA LEU A 65 -15.27 -11.06 -1.12
C LEU A 65 -16.57 -10.44 -1.62
N GLY A 66 -16.65 -9.11 -1.71
CA GLY A 66 -17.85 -8.44 -2.19
C GLY A 66 -17.59 -7.09 -2.84
N ILE A 67 -18.48 -6.69 -3.75
CA ILE A 67 -18.52 -5.38 -4.41
C ILE A 67 -19.94 -4.81 -4.26
N ASN A 68 -20.10 -3.64 -3.64
CA ASN A 68 -21.40 -2.98 -3.45
C ASN A 68 -22.49 -3.93 -2.89
N ASN A 69 -22.15 -4.68 -1.83
CA ASN A 69 -22.97 -5.72 -1.20
C ASN A 69 -23.31 -6.95 -2.08
N GLN A 70 -22.73 -7.09 -3.26
CA GLN A 70 -22.81 -8.31 -4.06
C GLN A 70 -21.63 -9.23 -3.74
N ASP A 71 -21.91 -10.52 -3.52
CA ASP A 71 -20.89 -11.54 -3.29
C ASP A 71 -20.11 -11.84 -4.57
N VAL A 72 -18.79 -11.78 -4.49
CA VAL A 72 -17.87 -12.07 -5.60
C VAL A 72 -16.84 -13.15 -5.24
N SER A 73 -17.03 -13.87 -4.13
CA SER A 73 -16.03 -14.83 -3.64
C SER A 73 -15.86 -16.05 -4.55
N GLU A 74 -16.87 -16.38 -5.37
CA GLU A 74 -16.87 -17.56 -6.24
C GLU A 74 -16.94 -17.25 -7.76
N ILE A 75 -16.91 -15.98 -8.16
CA ILE A 75 -17.03 -15.62 -9.58
C ILE A 75 -15.69 -15.73 -10.32
N LYS A 76 -15.71 -15.70 -11.66
CA LYS A 76 -14.49 -15.71 -12.49
C LYS A 76 -13.87 -14.31 -12.57
N TYR A 77 -12.57 -14.26 -12.87
CA TYR A 77 -11.85 -12.99 -13.00
C TYR A 77 -12.43 -12.04 -14.06
N SER A 78 -12.91 -12.57 -15.18
CA SER A 78 -13.55 -11.76 -16.24
C SER A 78 -14.80 -11.03 -15.73
N ASP A 79 -15.62 -11.71 -14.95
CA ASP A 79 -16.86 -11.15 -14.41
C ASP A 79 -16.54 -10.15 -13.30
N LEU A 80 -15.57 -10.49 -12.43
CA LEU A 80 -15.10 -9.60 -11.36
C LEU A 80 -14.58 -8.27 -11.91
N THR A 81 -13.70 -8.30 -12.91
CA THR A 81 -13.12 -7.08 -13.48
C THR A 81 -14.17 -6.21 -14.14
N LYS A 82 -15.18 -6.81 -14.78
CA LYS A 82 -16.34 -6.09 -15.31
C LYS A 82 -17.13 -5.43 -14.18
N MET A 83 -17.44 -6.16 -13.10
CA MET A 83 -18.15 -5.61 -11.94
C MET A 83 -17.41 -4.46 -11.26
N ILE A 84 -16.09 -4.57 -11.09
CA ILE A 84 -15.25 -3.48 -10.56
C ILE A 84 -15.35 -2.25 -11.46
N LYS A 85 -15.25 -2.43 -12.78
CA LYS A 85 -15.34 -1.33 -13.74
C LYS A 85 -16.72 -0.68 -13.70
N ASP A 86 -17.79 -1.45 -13.82
CA ASP A 86 -19.17 -0.95 -13.82
C ASP A 86 -19.51 -0.20 -12.52
N ALA A 87 -18.99 -0.68 -11.37
CA ALA A 87 -19.12 -0.01 -10.09
C ALA A 87 -18.24 1.25 -9.95
N SER A 88 -17.08 1.28 -10.63
CA SER A 88 -16.18 2.44 -10.63
C SER A 88 -16.65 3.55 -11.57
N ASP A 89 -17.33 3.21 -12.67
CA ASP A 89 -17.86 4.18 -13.63
C ASP A 89 -19.11 4.91 -13.07
N ASN A 90 -19.85 4.29 -12.13
CA ASN A 90 -21.02 4.85 -11.44
C ASN A 90 -20.71 5.21 -9.96
N ASN A 91 -19.59 5.91 -9.75
CA ASN A 91 -18.93 6.09 -8.46
C ASN A 91 -19.43 7.26 -7.59
N ASP A 92 -20.49 7.99 -7.92
CA ASP A 92 -20.90 9.18 -7.13
C ASP A 92 -21.03 8.90 -5.60
N ASN A 93 -21.36 7.66 -5.23
CA ASN A 93 -21.43 7.20 -3.83
C ASN A 93 -20.22 6.39 -3.32
N GLY A 94 -19.21 6.20 -4.17
CA GLY A 94 -18.03 5.37 -3.95
C GLY A 94 -18.29 3.88 -4.23
N ILE A 95 -17.23 3.12 -4.51
CA ILE A 95 -17.28 1.66 -4.60
C ILE A 95 -16.99 1.05 -3.23
N GLU A 96 -17.83 0.13 -2.77
CA GLU A 96 -17.60 -0.62 -1.52
C GLU A 96 -17.00 -1.99 -1.82
N LEU A 97 -15.81 -2.24 -1.27
CA LEU A 97 -15.10 -3.50 -1.40
C LEU A 97 -15.04 -4.19 -0.04
N LEU A 98 -15.70 -5.35 0.08
CA LEU A 98 -15.55 -6.22 1.24
C LEU A 98 -14.34 -7.12 1.03
N VAL A 99 -13.36 -7.04 1.91
CA VAL A 99 -12.11 -7.76 1.80
C VAL A 99 -11.69 -8.44 3.10
N VAL A 100 -10.84 -9.45 2.98
CA VAL A 100 -10.19 -10.13 4.12
C VAL A 100 -8.74 -10.42 3.78
N GLN A 101 -7.85 -10.46 4.78
CA GLN A 101 -6.47 -10.87 4.51
C GLN A 101 -6.41 -12.33 4.04
N GLN A 102 -5.60 -12.61 3.01
CA GLN A 102 -5.49 -13.92 2.38
C GLN A 102 -5.26 -15.09 3.35
N MET A 103 -4.48 -14.87 4.42
CA MET A 103 -4.15 -15.92 5.39
C MET A 103 -5.39 -16.52 6.07
N TYR A 104 -6.47 -15.75 6.22
CA TYR A 104 -7.68 -16.21 6.89
C TYR A 104 -8.69 -16.88 5.94
N TYR A 105 -8.66 -16.54 4.64
CA TYR A 105 -9.67 -16.94 3.66
C TYR A 105 -9.99 -18.45 3.66
N LYS A 106 -8.97 -19.31 3.57
CA LYS A 106 -9.16 -20.77 3.54
C LYS A 106 -9.84 -21.29 4.82
N SER A 107 -9.43 -20.77 5.96
CA SER A 107 -9.99 -21.17 7.26
C SER A 107 -11.45 -20.74 7.42
N LEU A 108 -11.80 -19.54 6.94
CA LEU A 108 -13.16 -18.99 6.99
C LEU A 108 -14.09 -19.76 6.06
N LYS A 109 -13.65 -20.04 4.83
CA LYS A 109 -14.41 -20.85 3.86
C LYS A 109 -14.69 -22.26 4.39
N LYS A 110 -13.68 -22.92 4.97
CA LYS A 110 -13.84 -24.25 5.59
C LYS A 110 -14.85 -24.24 6.75
N LYS A 111 -14.93 -23.14 7.51
CA LYS A 111 -15.89 -22.96 8.61
C LYS A 111 -17.29 -22.55 8.15
N GLY A 112 -17.50 -22.29 6.86
CA GLY A 112 -18.78 -21.83 6.33
C GLY A 112 -19.20 -20.45 6.85
N VAL A 113 -18.23 -19.58 7.18
CA VAL A 113 -18.53 -18.23 7.66
C VAL A 113 -19.13 -17.41 6.52
N SER A 114 -20.35 -16.92 6.70
CA SER A 114 -21.01 -16.03 5.74
C SER A 114 -20.38 -14.64 5.80
N PHE A 115 -19.91 -14.11 4.67
CA PHE A 115 -19.27 -12.80 4.56
C PHE A 115 -20.29 -11.65 4.70
N ASN A 116 -20.46 -11.13 5.92
CA ASN A 116 -21.38 -10.02 6.20
C ASN A 116 -20.62 -8.70 6.33
N SER A 117 -20.87 -7.75 5.41
CA SER A 117 -20.23 -6.42 5.39
C SER A 117 -20.52 -5.58 6.64
N ASN A 118 -21.61 -5.85 7.36
CA ASN A 118 -21.97 -5.10 8.57
C ASN A 118 -21.07 -5.37 9.77
N LEU A 119 -20.33 -6.47 9.76
CA LEU A 119 -19.40 -6.85 10.84
C LEU A 119 -17.95 -6.43 10.54
N ALA A 120 -17.68 -5.87 9.37
CA ALA A 120 -16.35 -5.46 8.95
C ALA A 120 -15.99 -4.08 9.53
N GLU A 121 -14.69 -3.88 9.77
CA GLU A 121 -14.17 -2.55 10.05
C GLU A 121 -14.29 -1.67 8.80
N ARG A 122 -14.76 -0.43 8.97
CA ARG A 122 -15.06 0.46 7.85
C ARG A 122 -13.91 1.42 7.60
N PHE A 123 -13.48 1.46 6.35
CA PHE A 123 -12.49 2.42 5.85
C PHE A 123 -13.13 3.22 4.73
N GLU A 124 -12.88 4.53 4.73
CA GLU A 124 -13.42 5.42 3.71
C GLU A 124 -12.31 6.34 3.21
N THR A 125 -12.12 6.36 1.89
CA THR A 125 -11.23 7.34 1.25
C THR A 125 -11.79 8.76 1.48
N PRO A 126 -10.95 9.78 1.72
CA PRO A 126 -11.39 11.17 1.69
C PRO A 126 -12.13 11.51 0.38
N LYS A 127 -13.14 12.39 0.43
CA LYS A 127 -13.93 12.77 -0.76
C LYS A 127 -13.10 13.46 -1.84
N THR A 128 -12.02 14.10 -1.45
CA THR A 128 -11.06 14.77 -2.35
C THR A 128 -9.65 14.33 -2.01
N MET A 129 -8.75 14.40 -3.00
CA MET A 129 -7.34 14.05 -2.79
C MET A 129 -6.72 14.94 -1.69
N PRO A 130 -6.11 14.33 -0.65
CA PRO A 130 -5.42 15.07 0.39
C PRO A 130 -4.31 15.99 -0.17
N SER A 131 -4.14 17.16 0.43
CA SER A 131 -3.15 18.15 -0.06
C SER A 131 -1.73 17.60 -0.07
N ASP A 132 -1.35 16.78 0.91
CA ASP A 132 -0.04 16.13 1.02
C ASP A 132 0.20 15.04 -0.03
N TYR A 133 -0.85 14.57 -0.70
CA TYR A 133 -0.75 13.70 -1.88
C TYR A 133 -0.58 14.54 -3.15
N ILE A 134 -1.19 15.73 -3.22
CA ILE A 134 -1.08 16.66 -4.35
C ILE A 134 0.31 17.27 -4.42
N THR A 135 0.82 17.76 -3.29
CA THR A 135 2.15 18.40 -3.18
C THR A 135 3.28 17.38 -3.08
N PHE A 136 2.97 16.10 -3.16
CA PHE A 136 3.95 15.04 -3.04
C PHE A 136 5.00 15.13 -4.17
N PRO A 137 6.30 15.19 -3.82
CA PRO A 137 7.37 15.20 -4.81
C PRO A 137 7.30 13.98 -5.74
N LYS A 138 7.16 14.23 -7.05
CA LYS A 138 7.07 13.18 -8.07
C LYS A 138 8.46 12.82 -8.58
N HIS A 139 8.69 11.54 -8.82
CA HIS A 139 9.94 11.01 -9.38
C HIS A 139 11.16 11.26 -8.49
N THR A 140 10.95 11.39 -7.18
CA THR A 140 12.01 11.61 -6.20
C THR A 140 11.98 10.50 -5.14
N PRO A 141 13.10 9.81 -4.92
CA PRO A 141 13.25 8.87 -3.83
C PRO A 141 13.28 9.60 -2.48
N ARG A 142 13.00 8.87 -1.40
CA ARG A 142 13.02 9.40 -0.02
C ARG A 142 13.97 8.58 0.84
N THR A 143 14.71 9.27 1.70
CA THR A 143 15.46 8.64 2.78
C THR A 143 14.71 8.86 4.09
N CYS A 144 14.33 7.76 4.74
CA CYS A 144 13.63 7.78 6.02
C CYS A 144 14.55 7.15 7.07
N GLU A 145 15.05 7.96 8.00
CA GLU A 145 15.83 7.49 9.14
C GLU A 145 14.91 7.38 10.36
N ILE A 146 14.72 6.16 10.85
CA ILE A 146 13.77 5.86 11.92
C ILE A 146 14.56 5.51 13.17
N HIS A 147 14.36 6.28 14.24
CA HIS A 147 15.00 6.07 15.55
C HIS A 147 13.99 5.57 16.58
N LEU A 148 14.36 4.54 17.33
CA LEU A 148 13.55 4.03 18.43
C LEU A 148 14.00 4.67 19.75
N SER A 149 13.14 5.46 20.38
CA SER A 149 13.30 5.94 21.76
C SER A 149 13.22 4.78 22.75
N THR A 150 13.65 4.93 24.00
CA THR A 150 13.73 3.81 24.97
C THR A 150 12.41 3.05 25.19
N ILE A 151 11.27 3.69 24.93
CA ILE A 151 9.93 3.09 25.09
C ILE A 151 9.42 2.41 23.82
N ASP A 152 10.02 2.65 22.65
CA ASP A 152 9.54 2.09 21.39
C ASP A 152 9.94 0.62 21.25
N GLU A 153 8.95 -0.24 21.05
CA GLU A 153 9.14 -1.68 20.86
C GLU A 153 9.31 -2.07 19.39
N SER A 154 8.95 -1.20 18.45
CA SER A 154 9.00 -1.46 17.01
C SER A 154 9.17 -0.16 16.21
N PHE A 155 9.52 -0.27 14.92
CA PHE A 155 9.53 0.88 14.02
C PHE A 155 8.12 1.39 13.67
N GLY A 156 7.07 0.60 13.92
CA GLY A 156 5.69 0.92 13.55
C GLY A 156 5.40 0.81 12.06
N ILE A 157 5.99 -0.20 11.40
CA ILE A 157 5.76 -0.48 9.98
C ILE A 157 5.23 -1.90 9.81
N GLU A 158 4.19 -2.05 9.00
CA GLU A 158 3.78 -3.33 8.43
C GLU A 158 4.41 -3.44 7.03
N ILE A 159 5.08 -4.55 6.75
CA ILE A 159 5.71 -4.81 5.46
C ILE A 159 4.99 -5.96 4.75
N ILE A 160 4.98 -5.91 3.43
CA ILE A 160 4.48 -6.98 2.59
C ILE A 160 5.43 -7.23 1.43
N GLU A 161 5.55 -8.48 1.04
CA GLU A 161 6.31 -8.86 -0.14
C GLU A 161 5.67 -8.26 -1.38
N GLY A 162 6.55 -7.83 -2.27
CA GLY A 162 6.16 -7.25 -3.53
C GLY A 162 5.57 -8.22 -4.53
N GLU A 163 5.35 -7.66 -5.71
CA GLU A 163 4.95 -8.43 -6.86
C GLU A 163 5.99 -9.53 -7.20
N ASN A 164 5.54 -10.79 -7.31
CA ASN A 164 6.37 -11.97 -7.59
C ASN A 164 7.45 -12.25 -6.54
N ASP A 165 7.20 -11.87 -5.29
CA ASP A 165 8.11 -12.00 -4.16
C ASP A 165 9.43 -11.23 -4.36
N ILE A 166 9.39 -10.16 -5.17
CA ILE A 166 10.52 -9.27 -5.43
C ILE A 166 10.34 -7.97 -4.65
N GLY A 167 11.27 -7.70 -3.74
CA GLY A 167 11.33 -6.50 -2.90
C GLY A 167 10.25 -6.47 -1.81
N LEU A 168 10.32 -5.45 -0.96
CA LEU A 168 9.34 -5.20 0.10
C LEU A 168 8.63 -3.87 -0.10
N TYR A 169 7.35 -3.86 0.24
CA TYR A 169 6.52 -2.67 0.28
C TYR A 169 6.11 -2.38 1.71
N ILE A 170 5.98 -1.10 2.03
CA ILE A 170 5.32 -0.63 3.24
C ILE A 170 3.82 -0.84 3.05
N GLN A 171 3.26 -1.82 3.74
CA GLN A 171 1.83 -2.09 3.72
C GLN A 171 1.07 -1.07 4.59
N GLU A 172 1.63 -0.70 5.73
CA GLU A 172 1.03 0.24 6.66
C GLU A 172 2.10 0.95 7.50
N VAL A 173 1.83 2.20 7.86
CA VAL A 173 2.63 2.96 8.83
C VAL A 173 1.72 3.26 10.02
N GLU A 174 2.06 2.73 11.18
CA GLU A 174 1.25 2.88 12.39
C GLU A 174 1.24 4.34 12.85
N VAL A 175 0.05 4.89 13.11
CA VAL A 175 -0.12 6.28 13.55
C VAL A 175 0.66 6.55 14.84
N ASN A 176 1.33 7.70 14.94
CA ASN A 176 2.17 8.13 16.07
C ASN A 176 3.45 7.32 16.32
N SER A 177 3.71 6.29 15.53
CA SER A 177 4.92 5.47 15.63
C SER A 177 6.20 6.22 15.23
N PRO A 178 7.40 5.66 15.50
CA PRO A 178 8.65 6.21 14.99
C PRO A 178 8.67 6.40 13.47
N ALA A 179 8.18 5.44 12.70
CA ALA A 179 8.12 5.55 11.24
C ALA A 179 7.17 6.65 10.76
N TYR A 180 6.04 6.84 11.44
CA TYR A 180 5.05 7.88 11.13
C TYR A 180 5.62 9.30 11.19
N ARG A 181 6.64 9.51 12.04
CA ARG A 181 7.32 10.80 12.18
C ARG A 181 8.32 11.09 11.06
N THR A 182 8.52 10.13 10.14
CA THR A 182 9.38 10.27 8.96
C THR A 182 8.54 10.51 7.71
N SER A 183 9.20 10.61 6.54
CA SER A 183 8.50 10.69 5.25
C SER A 183 8.06 9.34 4.66
N LEU A 184 8.13 8.25 5.44
CA LEU A 184 7.74 6.92 5.00
C LEU A 184 6.23 6.84 4.80
N ARG A 185 5.79 6.29 3.66
CA ARG A 185 4.36 6.20 3.34
C ARG A 185 3.95 4.78 2.97
N LYS A 186 2.64 4.53 3.09
CA LYS A 186 2.00 3.33 2.57
C LYS A 186 2.26 3.18 1.06
N SER A 187 2.47 1.94 0.66
CA SER A 187 2.82 1.50 -0.70
C SER A 187 4.20 1.96 -1.20
N ASP A 188 5.05 2.51 -0.34
CA ASP A 188 6.45 2.74 -0.67
C ASP A 188 7.20 1.42 -0.82
N ARG A 189 8.01 1.31 -1.86
CA ARG A 189 8.93 0.18 -2.07
C ARG A 189 10.26 0.49 -1.40
N ILE A 190 10.75 -0.45 -0.59
CA ILE A 190 12.07 -0.34 0.04
C ILE A 190 13.13 -0.77 -0.97
N ILE A 191 14.07 0.13 -1.26
CA ILE A 191 15.16 -0.08 -2.22
C ILE A 191 16.48 -0.32 -1.49
N GLU A 192 16.72 0.35 -0.36
CA GLU A 192 17.89 0.12 0.47
C GLU A 192 17.56 0.10 1.96
N ILE A 193 18.36 -0.68 2.71
CA ILE A 193 18.38 -0.69 4.17
C ILE A 193 19.82 -0.46 4.63
N ASP A 194 20.04 0.57 5.44
CA ASP A 194 21.37 0.99 5.92
C ASP A 194 22.39 1.08 4.77
N ASP A 195 22.01 1.82 3.71
CA ASP A 195 22.81 2.07 2.50
C ASP A 195 23.17 0.81 1.68
N LYS A 196 22.47 -0.31 1.92
CA LYS A 196 22.61 -1.54 1.13
C LYS A 196 21.41 -1.73 0.24
N PHE A 197 21.65 -1.80 -1.07
CA PHE A 197 20.64 -2.16 -2.06
C PHE A 197 20.04 -3.54 -1.77
N ILE A 198 18.72 -3.65 -1.81
CA ILE A 198 17.97 -4.87 -1.47
C ILE A 198 16.91 -5.26 -2.50
N ASP A 199 16.75 -4.49 -3.58
CA ASP A 199 15.60 -4.64 -4.48
C ASP A 199 15.56 -6.01 -5.19
N ASN A 200 16.70 -6.70 -5.23
CA ASN A 200 16.89 -8.04 -5.78
C ASN A 200 17.14 -9.12 -4.71
N GLU A 201 17.06 -8.79 -3.42
CA GLU A 201 17.24 -9.75 -2.33
C GLU A 201 15.92 -10.47 -1.98
N SER A 202 16.02 -11.66 -1.40
CA SER A 202 14.84 -12.39 -0.91
C SER A 202 14.24 -11.72 0.32
N SER A 203 12.93 -11.89 0.50
CA SER A 203 12.21 -11.37 1.67
C SER A 203 12.85 -11.77 3.00
N GLU A 204 13.34 -13.01 3.12
CA GLU A 204 14.02 -13.51 4.32
C GLU A 204 15.28 -12.68 4.65
N MET A 205 16.11 -12.40 3.65
CA MET A 205 17.32 -11.59 3.83
C MET A 205 16.96 -10.17 4.27
N ILE A 206 15.94 -9.58 3.66
CA ILE A 206 15.49 -8.23 3.96
C ILE A 206 14.93 -8.15 5.39
N ILE A 207 14.07 -9.09 5.79
CA ILE A 207 13.50 -9.19 7.15
C ILE A 207 14.62 -9.31 8.19
N ARG A 208 15.65 -10.12 7.90
CA ARG A 208 16.81 -10.27 8.78
C ARG A 208 17.59 -8.95 8.95
N LYS A 209 17.67 -8.10 7.92
CA LYS A 209 18.29 -6.77 8.05
C LYS A 209 17.47 -5.84 8.92
N LEU A 210 16.15 -5.78 8.72
CA LEU A 210 15.25 -4.99 9.57
C LEU A 210 15.31 -5.42 11.04
N TYR A 211 15.37 -6.74 11.30
CA TYR A 211 15.55 -7.26 12.65
C TYR A 211 16.86 -6.78 13.29
N LYS A 212 17.98 -6.85 12.56
CA LYS A 212 19.27 -6.34 13.04
C LYS A 212 19.24 -4.83 13.28
N ALA A 213 18.59 -4.06 12.43
CA ALA A 213 18.44 -2.62 12.58
C ALA A 213 17.60 -2.28 13.83
N LYS A 214 16.53 -3.03 14.08
CA LYS A 214 15.72 -2.92 15.30
C LYS A 214 16.56 -3.12 16.57
N LEU A 215 17.48 -4.10 16.59
CA LEU A 215 18.41 -4.31 17.72
C LEU A 215 19.34 -3.11 17.94
N LYS A 216 19.73 -2.42 16.86
CA LYS A 216 20.51 -1.17 16.92
C LYS A 216 19.66 0.06 17.27
N ARG A 217 18.33 -0.09 17.36
CA ARG A 217 17.35 0.98 17.60
C ARG A 217 17.31 2.06 16.52
N ILE A 218 17.85 1.79 15.33
CA ILE A 218 17.90 2.73 14.22
C ILE A 218 17.90 1.98 12.90
N VAL A 219 17.19 2.52 11.90
CA VAL A 219 17.25 2.04 10.52
C VAL A 219 17.19 3.20 9.55
N LYS A 220 18.02 3.16 8.51
CA LYS A 220 17.91 4.08 7.37
C LYS A 220 17.29 3.34 6.19
N LEU A 221 16.11 3.78 5.77
CA LEU A 221 15.40 3.23 4.61
C LEU A 221 15.51 4.20 3.45
N TYR A 222 15.93 3.71 2.29
CA TYR A 222 15.80 4.45 1.02
C TYR A 222 14.64 3.84 0.25
N VAL A 223 13.64 4.65 -0.06
CA VAL A 223 12.34 4.20 -0.58
C VAL A 223 11.90 5.02 -1.79
N VAL A 224 11.05 4.41 -2.62
CA VAL A 224 10.40 5.07 -3.75
C VAL A 224 8.91 4.74 -3.75
N ASP A 225 8.08 5.69 -4.17
CA ASP A 225 6.67 5.41 -4.43
C ASP A 225 6.48 4.62 -5.73
N THR A 226 5.29 4.05 -5.92
CA THR A 226 4.97 3.20 -7.08
C THR A 226 5.20 3.90 -8.42
N ASN A 227 4.90 5.20 -8.53
CA ASN A 227 5.06 5.94 -9.79
C ASN A 227 6.52 6.24 -10.06
N THR A 228 7.27 6.67 -9.05
CA THR A 228 8.72 6.91 -9.14
C THR A 228 9.47 5.64 -9.54
N TYR A 229 9.17 4.50 -8.90
CA TYR A 229 9.79 3.23 -9.26
C TYR A 229 9.57 2.89 -10.75
N LYS A 230 8.31 2.97 -11.21
CA LYS A 230 7.97 2.69 -12.60
C LYS A 230 8.68 3.65 -13.56
N TYR A 231 8.67 4.95 -13.26
CA TYR A 231 9.35 5.96 -14.06
C TYR A 231 10.85 5.70 -14.15
N PHE A 232 11.50 5.28 -13.05
CA PHE A 232 12.93 5.00 -13.04
C PHE A 232 13.27 3.79 -13.90
N GLN A 233 12.47 2.72 -13.80
CA GLN A 233 12.60 1.54 -14.64
C GLN A 233 12.45 1.87 -16.13
N GLU A 234 11.39 2.60 -16.50
CA GLU A 234 11.10 2.94 -17.90
C GLU A 234 12.16 3.88 -18.52
N ASN A 235 12.82 4.70 -17.71
CA ASN A 235 13.81 5.67 -18.17
C ASN A 235 15.26 5.28 -17.84
N ASN A 236 15.50 4.04 -17.37
CA ASN A 236 16.81 3.54 -16.96
C ASN A 236 17.53 4.45 -15.94
N ILE A 237 16.78 5.05 -15.02
CA ILE A 237 17.34 5.86 -13.93
C ILE A 237 17.76 4.91 -12.81
N PRO A 238 18.99 5.01 -12.27
CA PRO A 238 19.45 4.14 -11.20
C PRO A 238 18.56 4.23 -9.95
N LEU A 239 18.25 3.07 -9.38
CA LEU A 239 17.47 2.97 -8.14
C LEU A 239 18.34 3.14 -6.89
N SER A 240 19.60 2.72 -6.90
CA SER A 240 20.44 2.86 -5.70
C SER A 240 20.68 4.33 -5.37
N SER A 241 20.72 4.68 -4.09
CA SER A 241 20.90 6.06 -3.63
C SER A 241 22.23 6.65 -4.11
N LYS A 242 23.29 5.82 -4.08
CA LYS A 242 24.63 6.17 -4.53
C LYS A 242 24.65 6.54 -6.01
N GLU A 243 24.10 5.71 -6.89
CA GLU A 243 24.11 5.97 -8.33
C GLU A 243 23.11 7.07 -8.71
N TYR A 244 21.94 7.09 -8.08
CA TYR A 244 20.93 8.12 -8.29
C TYR A 244 21.50 9.52 -8.01
N SER A 245 22.19 9.71 -6.88
CA SER A 245 22.78 11.00 -6.50
C SER A 245 23.79 11.56 -7.52
N GLN A 246 24.41 10.68 -8.31
CA GLN A 246 25.39 11.03 -9.33
C GLN A 246 24.75 11.22 -10.72
N SER A 247 23.51 10.77 -10.90
CA SER A 247 22.79 10.80 -12.17
C SER A 247 22.53 12.22 -12.66
N ALA A 248 22.50 12.40 -13.99
CA ALA A 248 22.13 13.67 -14.60
C ALA A 248 20.70 14.10 -14.23
N PHE A 249 19.82 13.12 -14.00
CA PHE A 249 18.44 13.34 -13.60
C PHE A 249 18.34 14.00 -12.22
N ALA A 250 19.03 13.46 -11.21
CA ALA A 250 19.07 14.04 -9.88
C ALA A 250 19.64 15.47 -9.88
N LYS A 251 20.72 15.70 -10.64
CA LYS A 251 21.31 17.04 -10.80
C LYS A 251 20.32 18.04 -11.41
N LYS A 252 19.57 17.62 -12.44
CA LYS A 252 18.55 18.46 -13.08
C LYS A 252 17.40 18.81 -12.13
N LEU A 253 16.93 17.85 -11.33
CA LEU A 253 15.89 18.09 -10.32
C LEU A 253 16.36 19.09 -9.26
N SER A 254 17.58 18.95 -8.73
CA SER A 254 18.14 19.87 -7.73
C SER A 254 18.26 21.31 -8.25
N ILE A 255 18.63 21.48 -9.52
CA ILE A 255 18.70 22.81 -10.17
C ILE A 255 17.30 23.42 -10.27
N ASN A 256 16.31 22.65 -10.73
CA ASN A 256 14.94 23.14 -10.87
C ASN A 256 14.30 23.51 -9.53
N SER A 257 14.56 22.73 -8.46
CA SER A 257 14.08 23.08 -7.12
C SER A 257 14.70 24.37 -6.61
N TYR A 258 15.98 24.62 -6.92
CA TYR A 258 16.65 25.86 -6.56
C TYR A 258 16.01 27.05 -7.29
N ILE A 259 15.81 26.96 -8.61
CA ILE A 259 15.19 28.04 -9.40
C ILE A 259 13.78 28.38 -8.90
N ASN A 260 12.92 27.38 -8.67
CA ASN A 260 11.56 27.60 -8.18
C ASN A 260 11.50 28.23 -6.78
N GLN A 261 12.50 27.96 -5.93
CA GLN A 261 12.60 28.60 -4.61
C GLN A 261 12.92 30.09 -4.71
N TYR A 262 13.68 30.53 -5.73
CA TYR A 262 13.97 31.95 -5.95
C TYR A 262 12.81 32.70 -6.61
N GLU A 263 12.08 32.06 -7.53
CA GLU A 263 10.92 32.70 -8.19
C GLU A 263 9.71 32.87 -7.25
N SER A 264 9.64 32.12 -6.15
CA SER A 264 8.59 32.24 -5.12
C SER A 264 8.91 33.27 -4.02
N LEU A 265 10.11 33.88 -4.06
CA LEU A 265 10.57 34.92 -3.14
C LEU A 265 10.59 36.33 -3.75
N CYS A 266 10.23 36.45 -5.04
CA CYS A 266 10.09 37.70 -5.79
C CYS A 266 8.60 38.03 -6.02
#